data_AF-A0A3M1KMK3-F1
#
_entry.id   AF-A0A3M1KMK3-F1
#
_cell.length_a   1.000
_cell.length_b   1.000
_cell.length_c   1.000
_cell.angle_alpha   90.00
_cell.angle_beta   90.00
_cell.angle_gamma   90.00
#
_symmetry.space_group_name_H-M   'P 1'
#
loop_
_entity.id
_entity.type
_entity.pdbx_description
1 polymer ?
#
loop_
_entity_poly.entity_id
_entity_poly.type
_entity_poly.pdbx_seq_one_letter_code
_entity_poly.pdbx_strand_id
1 'polypeptide(L)'
;LYRSEYLDAPPEKLIGVVLEGLDGPVPIQGRRYQFPTPMPPLRESLDDEEIALILEFVTNAFGNTPRRFSPQLVAECRKLSGN
;
A
#
# COMPACT_ATOMS: atom_id res chain seq x y z
N LEU A 1 -7.78 5.55 -12.78
CA LEU A 1 -7.76 4.87 -11.46
C LEU A 1 -8.37 3.46 -11.50
N TYR A 2 -9.06 3.04 -12.56
CA TYR A 2 -9.44 1.63 -12.74
C TYR A 2 -8.21 0.81 -13.17
N ARG A 3 -7.97 -0.34 -12.52
CA ARG A 3 -6.94 -1.35 -12.86
C ARG A 3 -5.47 -0.98 -12.58
N SER A 4 -5.17 -0.50 -11.37
CA SER A 4 -3.77 -0.34 -10.98
C SER A 4 -3.14 -1.71 -10.69
N GLU A 5 -2.10 -2.09 -11.42
CA GLU A 5 -1.32 -3.33 -11.19
C GLU A 5 -0.74 -3.42 -9.77
N TYR A 6 -0.59 -2.27 -9.12
CA TYR A 6 -0.15 -2.16 -7.74
C TYR A 6 -1.15 -2.75 -6.75
N LEU A 7 -2.45 -2.70 -7.04
CA LEU A 7 -3.48 -3.31 -6.17
C LEU A 7 -3.49 -4.84 -6.27
N ASP A 8 -3.02 -5.38 -7.40
CA ASP A 8 -2.90 -6.82 -7.62
C ASP A 8 -1.52 -7.36 -7.15
N ALA A 9 -0.58 -6.48 -6.79
CA ALA A 9 0.73 -6.85 -6.25
C ALA A 9 0.62 -7.61 -4.91
N PRO A 10 1.67 -8.36 -4.48
CA PRO A 10 1.66 -9.04 -3.18
C PRO A 10 1.27 -8.10 -2.03
N PRO A 11 0.44 -8.55 -1.06
CA PRO A 11 -0.05 -7.73 0.05
C PRO A 11 1.04 -6.94 0.78
N GLU A 12 2.23 -7.53 0.92
CA GLU A 12 3.39 -6.97 1.59
C GLU A 12 3.89 -5.70 0.90
N LYS A 13 3.81 -5.64 -0.44
CA LYS A 13 4.20 -4.44 -1.20
C LYS A 13 3.24 -3.29 -0.97
N LEU A 14 1.94 -3.57 -0.91
CA LEU A 14 0.93 -2.55 -0.61
C LEU A 14 1.09 -2.01 0.81
N ILE A 15 1.34 -2.90 1.77
CA ILE A 15 1.62 -2.52 3.15
C ILE A 15 2.89 -1.66 3.22
N GLY A 16 3.96 -2.07 2.53
CA GLY A 16 5.22 -1.32 2.48
C GLY A 16 5.05 0.11 1.94
N VAL A 17 4.22 0.32 0.91
CA VAL A 17 3.93 1.66 0.36
C VAL A 17 3.23 2.56 1.39
N VAL A 18 2.33 2.02 2.21
CA VAL A 18 1.66 2.78 3.26
C VAL A 18 2.61 3.12 4.40
N LEU A 19 3.46 2.17 4.79
CA LEU A 19 4.40 2.34 5.89
C LEU A 19 5.54 3.30 5.55
N GLU A 20 6.20 3.08 4.42
CA GLU A 20 7.42 3.81 4.01
C GLU A 20 7.12 5.01 3.11
N GLY A 21 5.89 5.14 2.65
CA GLY A 21 5.49 6.15 1.68
C GLY A 21 5.90 5.77 0.27
N LEU A 22 5.74 6.72 -0.65
CA LEU A 22 6.05 6.54 -2.06
C LEU A 22 6.70 7.79 -2.60
N ASP A 23 7.96 7.66 -3.01
CA ASP A 23 8.72 8.72 -3.66
C ASP A 23 9.25 8.28 -5.03
N GLY A 24 9.30 9.22 -5.96
CA GLY A 24 9.79 9.00 -7.31
C GLY A 24 8.76 8.50 -8.35
N PRO A 25 9.22 8.27 -9.59
CA PRO A 25 8.35 7.93 -10.71
C PRO A 25 7.85 6.48 -10.60
N VAL A 26 6.53 6.31 -10.53
CA VAL A 26 5.84 5.03 -10.41
C VAL A 26 5.35 4.59 -11.80
N PRO A 27 5.87 3.49 -12.38
CA PRO A 27 5.39 2.99 -13.66
C PRO A 27 4.05 2.27 -13.50
N ILE A 28 2.94 2.86 -13.94
CA ILE A 28 1.62 2.22 -13.98
C ILE A 28 1.22 1.99 -15.43
N GLN A 29 1.07 0.72 -15.85
CA GLN A 29 0.65 0.31 -17.19
C GLN A 29 1.47 0.99 -18.32
N GLY A 30 2.80 1.04 -18.16
CA GLY A 30 3.71 1.63 -19.15
C GLY A 30 3.74 3.17 -19.18
N ARG A 31 2.97 3.84 -18.31
CA ARG A 31 3.05 5.29 -18.09
C ARG A 31 3.77 5.56 -16.78
N ARG A 32 4.76 6.46 -16.82
CA ARG A 32 5.45 6.91 -15.60
C ARG A 32 4.63 8.00 -14.94
N TYR A 33 4.16 7.74 -13.74
CA TYR A 33 3.48 8.71 -12.90
C TYR A 33 4.50 9.31 -11.94
N GLN A 34 4.82 10.58 -12.15
CA GLN A 34 5.63 11.35 -11.21
C GLN A 34 4.67 12.24 -10.42
N PHE A 35 4.50 11.92 -9.13
CA PHE A 35 3.68 12.73 -8.25
C PHE A 35 4.48 13.99 -7.86
N PRO A 36 3.89 15.20 -7.94
CA PRO A 36 4.58 16.44 -7.57
C PRO A 36 4.87 16.52 -6.07
N THR A 37 4.13 15.76 -5.27
CA THR A 37 4.34 15.62 -3.83
C THR A 37 4.54 14.13 -3.53
N PRO A 38 5.60 13.73 -2.81
CA PRO A 38 5.75 12.35 -2.37
C PRO A 38 4.64 11.97 -1.39
N MET A 39 4.22 10.71 -1.40
CA MET A 39 3.33 10.19 -0.37
C MET A 39 4.14 9.99 0.90
N PRO A 40 3.84 10.71 2.00
CA PRO A 40 4.60 10.55 3.23
C PRO A 40 4.37 9.16 3.83
N PRO A 41 5.35 8.62 4.57
CA PRO A 41 5.18 7.40 5.35
C PRO A 41 4.09 7.60 6.41
N LEU A 42 3.16 6.66 6.51
CA LEU A 42 2.09 6.66 7.52
C LEU A 42 2.39 5.72 8.69
N ARG A 43 3.59 5.15 8.75
CA ARG A 43 4.05 4.23 9.81
C ARG A 43 3.78 4.76 11.22
N GLU A 44 4.08 6.02 11.50
CA GLU A 44 3.93 6.61 12.83
C GLU A 44 2.53 7.21 13.08
N SER A 45 1.71 7.32 12.04
CA SER A 45 0.40 7.99 12.11
C SER A 45 -0.78 7.05 12.20
N LEU A 46 -0.61 5.78 11.80
CA LEU A 46 -1.68 4.78 11.78
C LEU A 46 -1.24 3.49 12.46
N ASP A 47 -2.18 2.88 13.16
CA ASP A 47 -1.99 1.57 13.78
C ASP A 47 -2.14 0.44 12.75
N ASP A 48 -1.62 -0.75 13.09
CA ASP A 48 -1.63 -1.91 12.19
C ASP A 48 -3.05 -2.34 11.79
N GLU A 49 -4.02 -2.15 12.68
CA GLU A 49 -5.44 -2.44 12.43
C GLU A 49 -6.06 -1.44 11.43
N GLU A 50 -5.75 -0.16 11.57
CA GLU A 50 -6.26 0.89 10.66
C GLU A 50 -5.70 0.70 9.25
N ILE A 51 -4.41 0.39 9.15
CA ILE A 51 -3.76 0.11 7.86
C ILE A 51 -4.41 -1.11 7.20
N ALA A 52 -4.65 -2.19 7.95
CA ALA A 52 -5.30 -3.39 7.42
C ALA A 52 -6.71 -3.09 6.88
N LEU A 53 -7.51 -2.35 7.65
CA LEU A 53 -8.89 -1.99 7.26
C LEU A 53 -8.92 -1.08 6.02
N ILE A 54 -8.02 -0.10 5.93
CA ILE A 54 -7.92 0.79 4.77
C ILE A 54 -7.53 0.00 3.53
N LEU A 55 -6.52 -0.86 3.61
CA LEU A 55 -6.07 -1.68 2.48
C LEU A 55 -7.15 -2.67 2.04
N GLU A 56 -7.88 -3.28 2.98
CA GLU A 56 -9.04 -4.12 2.68
C GLU A 56 -10.13 -3.32 1.96
N PHE A 57 -10.48 -2.13 2.44
CA PHE A 57 -11.46 -1.27 1.78
C PHE A 57 -11.03 -0.89 0.35
N VAL A 58 -9.77 -0.46 0.17
CA VAL A 58 -9.25 -0.02 -1.14
C VAL A 58 -9.20 -1.18 -2.14
N THR A 59 -8.76 -2.36 -1.71
CA THR A 59 -8.70 -3.54 -2.58
C THR A 59 -10.09 -4.07 -2.92
N ASN A 60 -11.04 -4.03 -1.98
CA ASN A 60 -12.42 -4.44 -2.24
C ASN A 60 -13.18 -3.44 -3.13
N ALA A 61 -12.90 -2.15 -3.01
CA ALA A 61 -13.59 -1.10 -3.78
C ALA A 61 -13.01 -0.88 -5.18
N PHE A 62 -11.69 -1.02 -5.36
CA PHE A 62 -10.99 -0.63 -6.59
C PHE A 62 -10.11 -1.73 -7.20
N GLY A 63 -9.92 -2.86 -6.49
CA GLY A 63 -9.15 -4.00 -6.95
C GLY A 63 -9.97 -4.97 -7.80
N ASN A 64 -9.28 -5.86 -8.52
CA ASN A 64 -9.93 -6.92 -9.30
C ASN A 64 -10.35 -8.10 -8.42
N THR A 65 -9.68 -8.31 -7.29
CA THR A 65 -9.92 -9.44 -6.38
C THR A 65 -10.02 -8.92 -4.95
N PRO A 66 -11.12 -9.22 -4.23
CA PRO A 66 -11.23 -8.90 -2.82
C PRO A 66 -10.10 -9.54 -2.02
N ARG A 67 -9.47 -8.78 -1.13
CA ARG A 67 -8.38 -9.29 -0.29
C ARG A 67 -8.61 -8.89 1.15
N ARG A 68 -8.28 -9.81 2.04
CA ARG A 68 -8.31 -9.60 3.48
C ARG A 68 -6.91 -9.32 3.96
N PHE A 69 -6.77 -8.27 4.74
CA PHE A 69 -5.51 -7.89 5.38
C PHE A 69 -5.63 -8.17 6.87
N SER A 70 -4.65 -8.86 7.43
CA SER A 70 -4.60 -9.12 8.87
C SER A 70 -3.69 -8.08 9.55
N PRO A 71 -4.05 -7.57 10.73
CA PRO A 71 -3.16 -6.68 11.49
C PRO A 71 -1.80 -7.33 11.78
N GLN A 72 -1.77 -8.66 11.94
CA GLN A 72 -0.54 -9.43 12.15
C GLN A 72 0.42 -9.32 10.97
N LEU A 73 -0.09 -9.42 9.74
CA LEU A 73 0.71 -9.27 8.53
C LEU A 73 1.28 -7.85 8.41
N VAL A 74 0.50 -6.84 8.79
CA VAL A 74 0.96 -5.45 8.83
C VAL A 74 2.07 -5.27 9.86
N ALA A 75 1.91 -5.83 11.07
CA ALA A 75 2.93 -5.79 12.11
C ALA A 75 4.23 -6.48 11.69
N GLU A 76 4.15 -7.60 10.99
CA GLU A 76 5.31 -8.30 10.42
C GLU A 76 6.02 -7.43 9.38
N CYS A 77 5.27 -6.86 8.43
CA CYS A 77 5.81 -5.93 7.45
C CYS A 77 6.44 -4.71 8.13
N ARG A 78 5.79 -4.14 9.14
CA ARG A 78 6.32 -3.00 9.93
C ARG A 78 7.68 -3.33 10.55
N LYS A 79 7.86 -4.54 11.08
CA LYS A 79 9.17 -4.97 11.61
C LYS A 79 10.22 -5.14 10.50
N LEU A 80 9.81 -5.62 9.33
CA LEU A 80 10.72 -5.85 8.19
C LEU A 80 11.15 -4.56 7.49
N SER A 81 10.27 -3.56 7.40
CA SER A 81 10.55 -2.29 6.72
C SER A 81 11.37 -1.31 7.56
N GLY A 82 11.38 -1.49 8.89
CA GLY A 82 12.20 -0.69 9.80
C GLY A 82 13.63 -1.18 9.82
N ASN A 83 14.49 -0.58 9.00
CA ASN A 83 15.95 -0.74 9.04
C ASN A 83 16.59 0.48 9.69
#